data_AF-A0AB34IA95-F1
#
_entry.id   AF-A0AB34IA95-F1
#
_cell.length_a   1.000
_cell.length_b   1.000
_cell.length_c   1.000
_cell.angle_alpha   90.00
_cell.angle_beta   90.00
_cell.angle_gamma   90.00
#
_symmetry.space_group_name_H-M   'P 1'
#
loop_
_entity.id
_entity.type
_entity.pdbx_description
1 polymer ?
#
loop_
_entity_poly.entity_id
_entity_poly.type
_entity_poly.pdbx_seq_one_letter_code
_entity_poly.pdbx_strand_id
1 'polypeptide(L)'
;MQAFHALGSAPDDRPAAAGRGSLEFPPFPGENPLQHEAHIWLEVAEARLASAGLLIVANGGTPAAARHIMDVPLDQLPPLPPGHRDFERRMETRIRIDTENRKNAARRYDITLAAWTTIYAALKECTARTAPLFSRELLDVCDLSLAGVAEGYFDGPRAWRMAVHRLVGEERTKQDKEYYRC
;
A
#
# COMPACT_ATOMS: atom_id res chain seq x y z
N MET A 1 20.09 -21.95 49.70
CA MET A 1 20.43 -21.06 48.58
C MET A 1 20.51 -21.89 47.31
N GLN A 2 19.59 -21.71 46.38
CA GLN A 2 19.81 -21.85 44.94
C GLN A 2 18.56 -21.34 44.21
N ALA A 3 18.74 -20.26 43.46
CA ALA A 3 17.70 -19.60 42.69
C ALA A 3 17.62 -20.26 41.30
N PHE A 4 16.40 -20.55 40.85
CA PHE A 4 16.13 -21.01 39.49
C PHE A 4 16.17 -19.82 38.52
N HIS A 5 16.98 -19.96 37.48
CA HIS A 5 17.12 -19.02 36.38
C HIS A 5 15.82 -18.90 35.57
N ALA A 6 15.44 -17.65 35.28
CA ALA A 6 14.40 -17.31 34.31
C ALA A 6 14.86 -17.65 32.89
N LEU A 7 14.03 -18.38 32.15
CA LEU A 7 14.20 -18.66 30.73
C LEU A 7 13.99 -17.37 29.93
N GLY A 8 15.01 -17.00 29.15
CA GLY A 8 14.98 -15.85 28.25
C GLY A 8 13.90 -16.00 27.18
N SER A 9 13.14 -14.92 27.00
CA SER A 9 12.19 -14.77 25.90
C SER A 9 12.94 -14.74 24.57
N ALA A 10 12.42 -15.47 23.58
CA ALA A 10 12.92 -15.47 22.21
C ALA A 10 12.87 -14.05 21.61
N PRO A 11 13.84 -13.64 20.78
CA PRO A 11 13.77 -12.39 20.06
C PRO A 11 12.60 -12.44 19.06
N ASP A 12 11.72 -11.47 19.20
CA ASP A 12 10.61 -11.17 18.31
C ASP A 12 11.18 -10.71 16.96
N ASP A 13 11.36 -11.65 16.04
CA ASP A 13 11.80 -11.43 14.65
C ASP A 13 10.67 -10.76 13.82
N ARG A 14 10.18 -9.61 14.29
CA ARG A 14 9.44 -8.69 13.43
C ARG A 14 10.45 -8.02 12.49
N PRO A 15 10.25 -8.07 11.17
CA PRO A 15 11.12 -7.37 10.25
C PRO A 15 11.14 -5.89 10.63
N ALA A 16 12.33 -5.40 10.98
CA ALA A 16 12.59 -4.01 11.32
C ALA A 16 11.97 -3.12 10.25
N ALA A 17 11.01 -2.28 10.66
CA ALA A 17 10.38 -1.29 9.81
C ALA A 17 11.48 -0.36 9.27
N ALA A 18 11.90 -0.59 8.02
CA ALA A 18 12.75 0.32 7.28
C ALA A 18 12.13 1.72 7.36
N GLY A 19 12.97 2.72 7.68
CA GLY A 19 12.57 4.05 8.12
C GLY A 19 11.35 4.61 7.39
N ARG A 20 10.23 4.73 8.13
CA ARG A 20 9.08 5.51 7.71
C ARG A 20 9.48 6.98 7.74
N GLY A 21 9.92 7.53 6.61
CA GLY A 21 9.50 8.89 6.32
C GLY A 21 7.98 8.86 6.30
N SER A 22 7.32 9.47 7.29
CA SER A 22 5.86 9.57 7.28
C SER A 22 5.47 10.27 5.99
N LEU A 23 4.70 9.60 5.14
CA LEU A 23 4.08 10.26 4.01
C LEU A 23 3.08 11.26 4.59
N GLU A 24 3.37 12.54 4.41
CA GLU A 24 2.53 13.62 4.90
C GLU A 24 2.11 14.49 3.72
N PHE A 25 0.80 14.65 3.56
CA PHE A 25 0.23 15.56 2.57
C PHE A 25 0.01 16.96 3.16
N PRO A 26 0.07 18.01 2.34
CA PRO A 26 -0.41 19.31 2.77
C PRO A 26 -1.91 19.23 3.15
N PRO A 27 -2.41 20.15 3.98
CA PRO A 27 -3.83 20.19 4.34
C PRO A 27 -4.73 20.14 3.09
N PHE A 28 -5.75 19.30 3.11
CA PHE A 28 -6.67 19.18 1.99
C PHE A 28 -7.41 20.52 1.77
N PRO A 29 -7.65 20.97 0.52
CA PRO A 29 -8.14 22.32 0.26
C PRO A 29 -9.59 22.56 0.73
N GLY A 30 -10.36 21.51 1.01
CA GLY A 30 -11.67 21.60 1.66
C GLY A 30 -12.69 20.65 1.05
N GLU A 31 -13.95 20.76 1.49
CA GLU A 31 -15.05 19.95 0.93
C GLU A 31 -15.39 20.32 -0.52
N ASN A 32 -15.28 21.62 -0.86
CA ASN A 32 -15.55 22.18 -2.18
C ASN A 32 -14.40 23.13 -2.56
N PRO A 33 -13.24 22.61 -2.97
CA PRO A 33 -12.06 23.43 -3.23
C PRO A 33 -12.18 24.23 -4.54
N LEU A 34 -11.56 25.41 -4.57
CA LEU A 34 -11.40 26.17 -5.81
C LEU A 34 -10.44 25.43 -6.76
N GLN A 35 -10.64 25.54 -8.07
CA GLN A 35 -9.86 24.79 -9.04
C GLN A 35 -8.33 25.02 -8.92
N HIS A 36 -7.91 26.26 -8.65
CA HIS A 36 -6.47 26.55 -8.51
C HIS A 36 -5.87 25.88 -7.27
N GLU A 37 -6.62 25.82 -6.16
CA GLU A 37 -6.20 25.22 -4.90
C GLU A 37 -6.11 23.70 -5.05
N ALA A 38 -7.07 23.13 -5.76
CA ALA A 38 -7.11 21.73 -6.10
C ALA A 38 -5.88 21.29 -6.91
N HIS A 39 -5.53 22.05 -7.96
CA HIS A 39 -4.33 21.77 -8.77
C HIS A 39 -3.03 21.91 -7.98
N ILE A 40 -2.87 22.99 -7.21
CA ILE A 40 -1.66 23.21 -6.38
C ILE A 40 -1.50 22.07 -5.37
N TRP A 41 -2.59 21.68 -4.69
CA TRP A 41 -2.55 20.57 -3.75
C TRP A 41 -2.16 19.27 -4.43
N LEU A 42 -2.74 18.97 -5.61
CA LEU A 42 -2.49 17.75 -6.35
C LEU A 42 -1.02 17.65 -6.77
N GLU A 43 -0.43 18.71 -7.33
CA GLU A 43 0.98 18.74 -7.72
C GLU A 43 1.90 18.45 -6.52
N VAL A 44 1.63 19.08 -5.38
CA VAL A 44 2.42 18.86 -4.16
C VAL A 44 2.24 17.43 -3.65
N ALA A 45 1.01 16.92 -3.62
CA ALA A 45 0.72 15.56 -3.15
C ALA A 45 1.38 14.51 -4.05
N GLU A 46 1.33 14.66 -5.37
CA GLU A 46 2.02 13.78 -6.31
C GLU A 46 3.53 13.83 -6.13
N ALA A 47 4.12 15.01 -5.93
CA ALA A 47 5.54 15.14 -5.63
C ALA A 47 5.94 14.41 -4.34
N ARG A 48 5.11 14.47 -3.29
CA ARG A 48 5.31 13.73 -2.04
C ARG A 48 5.25 12.22 -2.27
N LEU A 49 4.23 11.75 -2.99
CA LEU A 49 4.10 10.34 -3.36
C LEU A 49 5.28 9.85 -4.21
N ALA A 50 5.75 10.66 -5.16
CA ALA A 50 6.91 10.34 -5.98
C ALA A 50 8.18 10.22 -5.14
N SER A 51 8.41 11.18 -4.23
CA SER A 51 9.57 11.16 -3.32
C SER A 51 9.56 9.95 -2.38
N ALA A 52 8.39 9.48 -1.97
CA ALA A 52 8.22 8.29 -1.15
C ALA A 52 8.26 6.98 -1.96
N GLY A 53 8.35 7.03 -3.30
CA GLY A 53 8.28 5.85 -4.17
C GLY A 53 6.89 5.20 -4.22
N LEU A 54 5.84 5.93 -3.82
CA LEU A 54 4.47 5.46 -3.68
C LEU A 54 3.53 5.95 -4.79
N LEU A 55 3.96 6.88 -5.67
CA LEU A 55 3.11 7.39 -6.76
C LEU A 55 2.62 6.28 -7.71
N ILE A 56 3.49 5.33 -8.05
CA ILE A 56 3.11 4.18 -8.87
C ILE A 56 2.06 3.32 -8.14
N VAL A 57 2.22 3.16 -6.83
CA VAL A 57 1.29 2.38 -5.99
C VAL A 57 -0.06 3.06 -5.88
N ALA A 58 -0.09 4.38 -5.68
CA ALA A 58 -1.32 5.18 -5.66
C ALA A 58 -2.13 5.05 -6.96
N ASN A 59 -1.44 4.85 -8.09
CA ASN A 59 -2.04 4.60 -9.40
C ASN A 59 -2.35 3.11 -9.68
N GLY A 60 -2.31 2.24 -8.67
CA GLY A 60 -2.65 0.81 -8.77
C GLY A 60 -1.48 -0.10 -9.16
N GLY A 61 -0.25 0.41 -9.23
CA GLY A 61 0.94 -0.38 -9.50
C GLY A 61 1.51 -1.09 -8.27
N THR A 62 2.59 -1.84 -8.48
CA THR A 62 3.26 -2.63 -7.43
C THR A 62 4.41 -1.84 -6.77
N PRO A 63 4.54 -1.87 -5.42
CA PRO A 63 5.66 -1.22 -4.74
C PRO A 63 7.03 -1.72 -5.23
N ALA A 64 8.03 -0.84 -5.27
CA ALA A 64 9.39 -1.20 -5.69
C ALA A 64 9.96 -2.36 -4.86
N ALA A 65 9.77 -2.34 -3.54
CA ALA A 65 10.22 -3.40 -2.65
C ALA A 65 9.60 -4.78 -2.99
N ALA A 66 8.33 -4.81 -3.39
CA ALA A 66 7.67 -6.05 -3.81
C ALA A 66 8.14 -6.52 -5.21
N ARG A 67 8.48 -5.60 -6.12
CA ARG A 67 9.01 -5.93 -7.45
C ARG A 67 10.39 -6.61 -7.43
N HIS A 68 11.18 -6.38 -6.38
CA HIS A 68 12.48 -7.02 -6.22
C HIS A 68 12.41 -8.46 -5.68
N ILE A 69 11.23 -8.94 -5.29
CA ILE A 69 11.03 -10.31 -4.83
C ILE A 69 10.78 -11.20 -6.04
N MET A 70 11.82 -11.94 -6.45
CA MET A 70 11.84 -12.80 -7.63
C MET A 70 11.48 -14.24 -7.28
N ASP A 71 10.62 -14.83 -8.09
CA ASP A 71 10.30 -16.26 -8.02
C ASP A 71 11.18 -17.04 -8.99
N VAL A 72 11.48 -18.29 -8.62
CA VAL A 72 12.18 -19.21 -9.52
C VAL A 72 11.13 -20.02 -10.28
N PRO A 73 11.04 -19.90 -11.62
CA PRO A 73 10.03 -20.60 -12.40
C PRO A 73 10.32 -22.11 -12.41
N LEU A 74 9.33 -22.90 -11.98
CA LEU A 74 9.43 -24.35 -11.93
C LEU A 74 9.50 -25.02 -13.32
N ASP A 75 9.14 -24.29 -14.37
CA ASP A 75 9.23 -24.75 -15.76
C ASP A 75 10.68 -24.95 -16.21
N GLN A 76 11.61 -24.20 -15.63
CA GLN A 76 13.05 -24.34 -15.88
C GLN A 76 13.65 -25.58 -15.19
N LEU A 77 12.90 -26.20 -14.27
CA LEU A 77 13.31 -27.39 -13.54
C LEU A 77 12.24 -28.48 -13.61
N PRO A 78 11.92 -29.02 -14.80
CA PRO A 78 10.80 -29.94 -14.97
C PRO A 78 10.92 -31.20 -14.09
N PRO A 79 9.78 -31.81 -13.73
CA PRO A 79 9.79 -33.08 -12.98
C PRO A 79 10.45 -34.16 -13.84
N LEU A 80 11.23 -35.02 -13.18
CA LEU A 80 11.79 -36.20 -13.85
C LEU A 80 10.73 -37.31 -13.89
N PRO A 81 10.83 -38.27 -14.81
CA PRO A 81 9.92 -39.40 -14.83
C PRO A 81 10.15 -40.31 -13.60
N PRO A 82 9.10 -40.97 -13.09
CA PRO A 82 9.24 -41.99 -12.04
C PRO A 82 10.21 -43.09 -12.46
N GLY A 83 11.07 -43.54 -11.53
CA GLY A 83 12.12 -44.53 -11.78
C GLY A 83 13.46 -43.95 -12.24
N HIS A 84 13.55 -42.64 -12.52
CA HIS A 84 14.82 -41.97 -12.69
C HIS A 84 15.60 -41.93 -11.37
N ARG A 85 16.91 -42.22 -11.38
CA ARG A 85 17.78 -42.27 -10.18
C ARG A 85 17.62 -41.04 -9.27
N ASP A 86 17.56 -39.87 -9.89
CA ASP A 86 17.51 -38.58 -9.20
C ASP A 86 16.07 -38.01 -9.04
N PHE A 87 15.03 -38.82 -9.26
CA PHE A 87 13.62 -38.40 -9.21
C PHE A 87 13.24 -37.74 -7.87
N GLU A 88 13.48 -38.43 -6.76
CA GLU A 88 13.12 -37.95 -5.41
C GLU A 88 13.84 -36.63 -5.08
N ARG A 89 15.14 -36.56 -5.37
CA ARG A 89 15.94 -35.34 -5.17
C ARG A 89 15.42 -34.16 -6.00
N ARG A 90 14.97 -34.42 -7.24
CA ARG A 90 14.35 -33.40 -8.09
C ARG A 90 13.02 -32.93 -7.52
N MET A 91 12.19 -33.84 -7.05
CA MET A 91 10.90 -33.53 -6.44
C MET A 91 11.07 -32.69 -5.17
N GLU A 92 11.99 -33.07 -4.28
CA GLU A 92 12.33 -32.31 -3.09
C GLU A 92 12.77 -30.87 -3.43
N THR A 93 13.65 -30.73 -4.43
CA THR A 93 14.11 -29.41 -4.89
C THR A 93 12.96 -28.57 -5.42
N ARG A 94 12.04 -29.16 -6.19
CA ARG A 94 10.85 -28.48 -6.72
C ARG A 94 9.91 -28.03 -5.60
N ILE A 95 9.66 -28.90 -4.61
CA ILE A 95 8.84 -28.58 -3.43
C ILE A 95 9.44 -27.41 -2.65
N ARG A 96 10.76 -27.39 -2.46
CA ARG A 96 11.46 -26.28 -1.79
C ARG A 96 11.30 -24.97 -2.55
N ILE A 97 11.47 -24.98 -3.87
CA ILE A 97 11.29 -23.78 -4.71
C ILE A 97 9.83 -23.30 -4.65
N ASP A 98 8.87 -24.21 -4.77
CA ASP A 98 7.45 -23.87 -4.70
C ASP A 98 7.08 -23.24 -3.34
N THR A 99 7.60 -23.81 -2.26
CA THR A 99 7.41 -23.28 -0.90
C THR A 99 7.98 -21.87 -0.77
N GLU A 100 9.15 -21.61 -1.33
CA GLU A 100 9.77 -20.28 -1.32
C GLU A 100 8.98 -19.28 -2.17
N ASN A 101 8.54 -19.67 -3.37
CA ASN A 101 7.70 -18.83 -4.22
C ASN A 101 6.37 -18.47 -3.52
N ARG A 102 5.76 -19.39 -2.77
CA ARG A 102 4.56 -19.10 -1.97
C ARG A 102 4.84 -18.10 -0.85
N LYS A 103 5.98 -18.22 -0.16
CA LYS A 103 6.41 -17.24 0.85
C LYS A 103 6.67 -15.86 0.23
N ASN A 104 7.31 -15.84 -0.93
CA ASN A 104 7.53 -14.62 -1.70
C ASN A 104 6.23 -13.94 -2.10
N ALA A 105 5.23 -14.72 -2.56
CA ALA A 105 3.91 -14.21 -2.89
C ALA A 105 3.22 -13.55 -1.68
N ALA A 106 3.24 -14.22 -0.52
CA ALA A 106 2.71 -13.66 0.73
C ALA A 106 3.45 -12.36 1.11
N ARG A 107 4.78 -12.36 1.04
CA ARG A 107 5.59 -11.17 1.35
C ARG A 107 5.32 -9.99 0.40
N ARG A 108 5.14 -10.24 -0.90
CA ARG A 108 4.74 -9.20 -1.87
C ARG A 108 3.37 -8.62 -1.53
N TYR A 109 2.45 -9.48 -1.12
CA TYR A 109 1.11 -9.07 -0.69
C TYR A 109 1.17 -8.16 0.55
N ASP A 110 1.90 -8.57 1.59
CA ASP A 110 2.05 -7.78 2.83
C ASP A 110 2.68 -6.41 2.57
N ILE A 111 3.74 -6.35 1.75
CA ILE A 111 4.39 -5.09 1.35
C ILE A 111 3.41 -4.18 0.62
N THR A 112 2.56 -4.77 -0.24
CA THR A 112 1.56 -4.02 -1.02
C THR A 112 0.49 -3.43 -0.10
N LEU A 113 -0.05 -4.24 0.81
CA LEU A 113 -1.02 -3.76 1.79
C LEU A 113 -0.45 -2.66 2.69
N ALA A 114 0.79 -2.81 3.17
CA ALA A 114 1.43 -1.78 3.98
C ALA A 114 1.60 -0.45 3.22
N ALA A 115 1.97 -0.51 1.94
CA ALA A 115 2.07 0.67 1.08
C ALA A 115 0.70 1.34 0.86
N TRP A 116 -0.35 0.53 0.62
CA TRP A 116 -1.72 1.04 0.48
C TRP A 116 -2.20 1.73 1.75
N THR A 117 -2.03 1.09 2.91
CA THR A 117 -2.40 1.67 4.20
C THR A 117 -1.64 2.97 4.47
N THR A 118 -0.38 3.08 4.05
CA THR A 118 0.42 4.31 4.21
C THR A 118 -0.18 5.48 3.42
N ILE A 119 -0.60 5.24 2.16
CA ILE A 119 -1.24 6.25 1.32
C ILE A 119 -2.59 6.68 1.93
N TYR A 120 -3.40 5.71 2.35
CA TYR A 120 -4.68 5.98 3.01
C TYR A 120 -4.50 6.82 4.28
N ALA A 121 -3.56 6.44 5.16
CA ALA A 121 -3.33 7.14 6.41
C ALA A 121 -2.97 8.62 6.18
N ALA A 122 -2.10 8.89 5.20
CA ALA A 122 -1.72 10.25 4.83
C ALA A 122 -2.93 11.09 4.34
N LEU A 123 -3.80 10.51 3.51
CA LEU A 123 -5.03 11.16 3.04
C LEU A 123 -6.03 11.37 4.19
N LYS A 124 -6.17 10.37 5.05
CA LYS A 124 -7.08 10.42 6.20
C LYS A 124 -6.68 11.54 7.15
N GLU A 125 -5.38 11.70 7.41
CA GLU A 125 -4.83 12.75 8.25
C GLU A 125 -5.01 14.14 7.63
N CYS A 126 -4.66 14.32 6.35
CA CYS A 126 -4.73 15.64 5.71
C CYS A 126 -6.17 16.14 5.48
N THR A 127 -7.14 15.23 5.44
CA THR A 127 -8.58 15.56 5.28
C THR A 127 -9.30 15.74 6.60
N ALA A 128 -8.80 15.19 7.71
CA ALA A 128 -9.53 15.13 8.99
C ALA A 128 -10.01 16.50 9.50
N ARG A 129 -9.25 17.56 9.25
CA ARG A 129 -9.57 18.92 9.72
C ARG A 129 -10.31 19.77 8.70
N THR A 130 -9.95 19.68 7.43
CA THR A 130 -10.44 20.60 6.37
C THR A 130 -11.56 20.01 5.53
N ALA A 131 -11.69 18.70 5.47
CA ALA A 131 -12.75 17.99 4.76
C ALA A 131 -13.25 16.77 5.56
N PRO A 132 -13.93 17.00 6.71
CA PRO A 132 -14.33 15.93 7.63
C PRO A 132 -15.40 14.98 7.07
N LEU A 133 -16.26 15.42 6.14
CA LEU A 133 -17.22 14.53 5.48
C LEU A 133 -16.50 13.60 4.53
N PHE A 134 -15.61 14.15 3.70
CA PHE A 134 -14.77 13.35 2.81
C PHE A 134 -13.87 12.39 3.61
N SER A 135 -13.30 12.84 4.73
CA SER A 135 -12.52 11.99 5.62
C SER A 135 -13.32 10.79 6.12
N ARG A 136 -14.60 10.95 6.47
CA ARG A 136 -15.48 9.84 6.88
C ARG A 136 -15.77 8.89 5.72
N GLU A 137 -16.07 9.44 4.55
CA GLU A 137 -16.31 8.64 3.34
C GLU A 137 -15.09 7.76 3.00
N LEU A 138 -13.86 8.29 3.14
CA LEU A 138 -12.65 7.52 2.95
C LEU A 138 -12.60 6.29 3.87
N LEU A 139 -13.02 6.42 5.13
CA LEU A 139 -13.02 5.31 6.09
C LEU A 139 -14.01 4.21 5.66
N ASP A 140 -15.24 4.61 5.33
CA ASP A 140 -16.31 3.67 4.97
C ASP A 140 -16.01 2.89 3.69
N VAL A 141 -15.32 3.55 2.75
CA VAL A 141 -15.12 3.04 1.40
C VAL A 141 -13.78 2.31 1.22
N CYS A 142 -12.75 2.68 1.99
CA CYS A 142 -11.40 2.14 1.83
C CYS A 142 -11.03 1.07 2.86
N ASP A 143 -11.88 0.73 3.82
CA ASP A 143 -11.63 -0.39 4.74
C ASP A 143 -11.65 -1.73 3.98
N LEU A 144 -10.53 -2.46 4.02
CA LEU A 144 -10.38 -3.76 3.37
C LEU A 144 -10.89 -4.92 4.21
N SER A 145 -11.27 -4.69 5.48
CA SER A 145 -11.88 -5.73 6.33
C SER A 145 -13.13 -6.33 5.68
N LEU A 146 -13.91 -5.50 4.99
CA LEU A 146 -15.11 -5.89 4.23
C LEU A 146 -14.80 -6.80 3.03
N ALA A 147 -13.57 -6.79 2.54
CA ALA A 147 -13.08 -7.61 1.43
C ALA A 147 -12.38 -8.90 1.90
N GLY A 148 -12.42 -9.21 3.19
CA GLY A 148 -11.79 -10.40 3.76
C GLY A 148 -10.29 -10.25 4.04
N VAL A 149 -9.75 -9.03 3.99
CA VAL A 149 -8.41 -8.71 4.48
C VAL A 149 -8.45 -8.54 6.01
N ALA A 150 -7.35 -8.81 6.70
CA ALA A 150 -7.26 -8.56 8.14
C ALA A 150 -7.58 -7.10 8.48
N GLU A 151 -8.12 -6.87 9.68
CA GLU A 151 -8.42 -5.51 10.16
C GLU A 151 -7.16 -4.63 10.20
N GLY A 152 -7.33 -3.33 9.96
CA GLY A 152 -6.26 -2.34 9.99
C GLY A 152 -5.56 -2.09 8.65
N TYR A 153 -5.99 -2.76 7.57
CA TYR A 153 -5.53 -2.48 6.21
C TYR A 153 -6.56 -1.67 5.42
N PHE A 154 -6.07 -0.72 4.62
CA PHE A 154 -6.92 0.20 3.86
C PHE A 154 -6.47 0.34 2.40
N ASP A 155 -7.43 0.57 1.51
CA ASP A 155 -7.23 0.76 0.07
C ASP A 155 -6.73 2.18 -0.25
N GLY A 156 -5.43 2.39 -0.14
CA GLY A 156 -4.75 3.64 -0.51
C GLY A 156 -4.98 4.07 -1.98
N PRO A 157 -4.86 3.19 -2.98
CA PRO A 157 -5.14 3.54 -4.37
C PRO A 157 -6.58 4.00 -4.62
N ARG A 158 -7.57 3.40 -3.95
CA ARG A 158 -8.96 3.87 -4.01
C ARG A 158 -9.11 5.24 -3.34
N ALA A 159 -8.53 5.42 -2.15
CA ALA A 159 -8.53 6.70 -1.45
C ALA A 159 -7.93 7.82 -2.32
N TRP A 160 -6.81 7.54 -2.99
CA TRP A 160 -6.16 8.47 -3.91
C TRP A 160 -7.07 8.84 -5.08
N ARG A 161 -7.69 7.87 -5.74
CA ARG A 161 -8.64 8.12 -6.83
C ARG A 161 -9.84 8.96 -6.39
N MET A 162 -10.37 8.69 -5.19
CA MET A 162 -11.46 9.50 -4.63
C MET A 162 -11.02 10.95 -4.40
N ALA A 163 -9.82 11.17 -3.87
CA ALA A 163 -9.27 12.51 -3.67
C ALA A 163 -9.10 13.25 -4.99
N VAL A 164 -8.47 12.62 -5.99
CA VAL A 164 -8.29 13.21 -7.34
C VAL A 164 -9.64 13.50 -7.99
N HIS A 165 -10.59 12.58 -7.91
CA HIS A 165 -11.94 12.77 -8.46
C HIS A 165 -12.66 13.95 -7.79
N ARG A 166 -12.52 14.13 -6.47
CA ARG A 166 -13.15 15.26 -5.77
C ARG A 166 -12.52 16.61 -6.12
N LEU A 167 -11.25 16.60 -6.49
CA LEU A 167 -10.49 17.80 -6.88
C LEU A 167 -10.70 18.21 -8.34
N VAL A 168 -10.93 17.25 -9.25
CA VAL A 168 -10.91 17.49 -10.70
C VAL A 168 -12.19 17.00 -11.41
N GLY A 169 -13.03 16.21 -10.75
CA GLY A 169 -14.12 15.45 -11.36
C GLY A 169 -15.49 16.13 -11.44
N GLU A 170 -15.68 17.31 -10.85
CA GLU A 170 -16.95 18.05 -10.97
C GLU A 170 -16.89 19.17 -12.03
N GLU A 171 -17.98 19.29 -12.82
CA GLU A 171 -18.22 20.45 -13.68
C GLU A 171 -18.15 21.75 -12.84
N ARG A 172 -17.35 22.71 -13.32
CA ARG A 172 -17.17 24.07 -12.76
C ARG A 172 -18.35 24.53 -11.89
N THR A 173 -18.12 24.54 -10.58
CA THR A 173 -19.10 25.10 -9.63
C THR A 173 -19.37 26.58 -9.99
N LYS A 174 -20.57 27.06 -9.68
CA LYS A 174 -20.95 28.47 -9.96
C LYS A 174 -20.00 29.46 -9.27
N GLN A 175 -19.43 29.08 -8.12
CA GLN A 175 -18.45 29.87 -7.36
C GLN A 175 -17.13 30.05 -8.12
N ASP A 176 -16.59 28.99 -8.74
CA ASP A 176 -15.41 29.10 -9.61
C ASP A 176 -15.67 30.07 -10.78
N LYS A 177 -16.87 30.02 -11.37
CA LYS A 177 -17.24 30.94 -12.46
C LYS A 177 -17.38 32.39 -11.99
N GLU A 178 -17.71 32.65 -10.73
CA GLU A 178 -17.79 34.00 -10.15
C GLU A 178 -16.41 34.56 -9.79
N TYR A 179 -15.49 33.73 -9.30
CA TYR A 179 -14.13 34.16 -8.97
C TYR A 179 -13.38 34.74 -10.19
N TYR A 180 -13.56 34.14 -11.37
CA TYR A 180 -12.92 34.60 -12.62
C TYR A 180 -13.74 35.65 -13.41
N ARG A 181 -14.78 36.25 -12.81
CA ARG A 181 -15.59 37.32 -13.43
C ARG A 181 -15.23 38.73 -12.96
N CYS A 182 -14.32 38.87 -12.00
CA CYS A 182 -13.82 40.16 -11.51
C CYS A 182 -12.61 40.64 -12.30
#